data_AF-A0A366D022-F1
#
_entry.id   AF-A0A366D022-F1
#
_cell.length_a   1.000
_cell.length_b   1.000
_cell.length_c   1.000
_cell.angle_alpha   90.00
_cell.angle_beta   90.00
_cell.angle_gamma   90.00
#
_symmetry.space_group_name_H-M   'P 1'
#
loop_
_entity.id
_entity.type
_entity.pdbx_description
1 polymer ?
#
loop_
_entity_poly.entity_id
_entity_poly.type
_entity_poly.pdbx_seq_one_letter_code
_entity_poly.pdbx_strand_id
1 'polypeptide(L)'
;MEHSDMRRMMQEALELKTGEVFEIIYHGGSSPGSRRTIMPLKVDKYTVYAKCFASDEEKTFRFDNMELAENSDAPAWQPFDHQKADTLPNEKKTGFLASAKEEYKKTKEPMSKKSIFFMALFFGLIAGYFFGYIGFIIVFCLFVYVGIDNNSKLKKKSVAPQTQVQTTVFAPTSTSGNTLSIDSQSTRSTDTNNLSSKTNFTSVPTPTTKTEARQMVKELETEEDVRNFVLSCEEAQDNLYDNHDLTEKQLDKLSDLLSDAMDLAEFKTLAWQFVPDASPQTPLEELKLAYKVFSNDEYKSLPKKFKQDNSWLELTIGDEPDLPDEFLANLIGFREIVESKLSDDQMITAIDNYLSEHPIFMEEYFGELDEDASLTHGQEWFASKLSQLGLPAAWELFAEGYTTIEKCLEIDPNEFIKRRGIGPKKKQQLIEFQEKHR
;
A
#
# COMPACT_ATOMS: atom_id res chain seq x y z
N MET A 1 -18.41 -17.98 -5.53
CA MET A 1 -16.95 -17.79 -5.61
C MET A 1 -16.45 -18.20 -7.00
N GLU A 2 -15.54 -17.46 -7.64
CA GLU A 2 -14.98 -17.90 -8.94
C GLU A 2 -14.00 -19.07 -8.75
N HIS A 3 -13.90 -19.97 -9.75
CA HIS A 3 -12.98 -21.13 -9.69
C HIS A 3 -11.49 -20.72 -9.52
N SER A 4 -11.14 -19.50 -9.93
CA SER A 4 -9.83 -18.87 -9.75
C SER A 4 -9.47 -18.69 -8.27
N ASP A 5 -10.43 -18.26 -7.45
CA ASP A 5 -10.25 -18.07 -6.01
C ASP A 5 -10.04 -19.39 -5.27
N MET A 6 -10.87 -20.39 -5.58
CA MET A 6 -10.75 -21.73 -4.99
C MET A 6 -9.40 -22.38 -5.30
N ARG A 7 -8.94 -22.23 -6.55
CA ARG A 7 -7.62 -22.69 -6.96
C ARG A 7 -6.52 -21.98 -6.19
N ARG A 8 -6.60 -20.66 -6.04
CA ARG A 8 -5.62 -19.87 -5.28
C ARG A 8 -5.56 -20.34 -3.82
N MET A 9 -6.69 -20.52 -3.15
CA MET A 9 -6.72 -20.99 -1.75
C MET A 9 -6.08 -22.38 -1.58
N MET A 10 -6.42 -23.35 -2.43
CA MET A 10 -5.83 -24.70 -2.34
C MET A 10 -4.35 -24.72 -2.72
N GLN A 11 -3.91 -23.84 -3.63
CA GLN A 11 -2.50 -23.68 -3.97
C GLN A 11 -1.72 -23.08 -2.78
N GLU A 12 -2.27 -22.05 -2.13
CA GLU A 12 -1.70 -21.44 -0.92
C GLU A 12 -1.57 -22.47 0.21
N ALA A 13 -2.61 -23.27 0.47
CA ALA A 13 -2.57 -24.35 1.48
C ALA A 13 -1.41 -25.35 1.25
N LEU A 14 -1.14 -25.69 -0.02
CA LEU A 14 -0.04 -26.58 -0.41
C LEU A 14 1.33 -25.95 -0.23
N GLU A 15 1.50 -24.72 -0.70
CA GLU A 15 2.77 -23.99 -0.61
C GLU A 15 3.16 -23.74 0.84
N LEU A 16 2.17 -23.45 1.68
CA LEU A 16 2.31 -23.23 3.12
C LEU A 16 2.35 -24.53 3.94
N LYS A 17 2.16 -25.70 3.30
CA LYS A 17 2.08 -27.04 3.92
C LYS A 17 1.18 -27.06 5.16
N THR A 18 0.02 -26.40 5.09
CA THR A 18 -0.89 -26.24 6.24
C THR A 18 -1.59 -27.55 6.61
N GLY A 19 -1.74 -28.47 5.66
CA GLY A 19 -2.62 -29.63 5.84
C GLY A 19 -4.10 -29.22 5.93
N GLU A 20 -4.44 -28.03 5.45
CA GLU A 20 -5.81 -27.51 5.45
C GLU A 20 -6.74 -28.42 4.65
N VAL A 21 -7.93 -28.64 5.20
CA VAL A 21 -8.94 -29.55 4.67
C VAL A 21 -10.10 -28.72 4.16
N PHE A 22 -10.55 -29.03 2.95
CA PHE A 22 -11.62 -28.31 2.27
C PHE A 22 -12.84 -29.21 2.14
N GLU A 23 -14.02 -28.66 2.47
CA GLU A 23 -15.28 -29.29 2.10
C GLU A 23 -15.80 -28.76 0.78
N ILE A 24 -16.03 -29.67 -0.15
CA ILE A 24 -16.44 -29.36 -1.51
C ILE A 24 -17.72 -30.11 -1.87
N ILE A 25 -18.50 -29.56 -2.78
CA ILE A 25 -19.54 -30.28 -3.53
C ILE A 25 -18.96 -30.57 -4.91
N TYR A 26 -18.83 -31.85 -5.27
CA TYR A 26 -18.25 -32.26 -6.55
C TYR A 26 -19.31 -32.72 -7.53
N HIS A 27 -19.41 -32.03 -8.67
CA HIS A 27 -20.39 -32.27 -9.73
C HIS A 27 -19.90 -33.23 -10.83
N GLY A 28 -18.67 -33.76 -10.74
CA GLY A 28 -18.11 -34.69 -11.71
C GLY A 28 -18.19 -36.17 -11.28
N GLY A 29 -18.00 -37.09 -12.25
CA GLY A 29 -17.84 -38.52 -12.00
C GLY A 29 -19.14 -39.30 -11.78
N SER A 30 -19.06 -40.43 -11.07
CA SER A 30 -20.18 -41.36 -10.85
C SER A 30 -21.15 -40.92 -9.73
N SER A 31 -20.81 -39.91 -8.95
CA SER A 31 -21.64 -39.38 -7.86
C SER A 31 -21.64 -37.84 -7.85
N PRO A 32 -22.23 -37.21 -8.87
CA PRO A 32 -22.30 -35.74 -8.97
C PRO A 32 -23.16 -35.16 -7.84
N GLY A 33 -22.75 -34.01 -7.30
CA GLY A 33 -23.39 -33.34 -6.16
C GLY A 33 -23.00 -33.90 -4.79
N SER A 34 -22.01 -34.81 -4.73
CA SER A 34 -21.54 -35.37 -3.45
C SER A 34 -20.71 -34.35 -2.66
N ARG A 35 -21.03 -34.17 -1.38
CA ARG A 35 -20.19 -33.42 -0.42
C ARG A 35 -18.97 -34.26 -0.05
N ARG A 36 -17.77 -33.69 -0.12
CA ARG A 36 -16.50 -34.38 0.13
C ARG A 36 -15.57 -33.50 0.94
N THR A 37 -14.93 -34.12 1.90
CA THR A 37 -13.83 -33.52 2.67
C THR A 37 -12.52 -33.96 2.01
N ILE A 38 -11.71 -33.01 1.57
CA ILE A 38 -10.48 -33.27 0.81
C ILE A 38 -9.29 -32.47 1.36
N MET A 39 -8.10 -33.08 1.39
CA MET A 39 -6.84 -32.39 1.69
C MET A 39 -6.01 -32.30 0.41
N PRO A 40 -5.78 -31.11 -0.17
CA PRO A 40 -4.95 -30.94 -1.35
C PRO A 40 -3.55 -31.54 -1.13
N LEU A 41 -3.07 -32.29 -2.12
CA LEU A 41 -1.71 -32.84 -2.19
C LEU A 41 -0.91 -32.20 -3.31
N LYS A 42 -1.58 -31.84 -4.41
CA LYS A 42 -1.01 -31.15 -5.56
C LYS A 42 -2.10 -30.39 -6.30
N VAL A 43 -1.83 -29.15 -6.71
CA VAL A 43 -2.70 -28.39 -7.60
C VAL A 43 -2.03 -28.27 -8.97
N ASP A 44 -2.80 -28.56 -10.01
CA ASP A 44 -2.47 -28.38 -11.42
C ASP A 44 -3.55 -27.48 -12.06
N LYS A 45 -3.25 -26.90 -13.23
CA LYS A 45 -3.95 -25.79 -13.88
C LYS A 45 -5.48 -25.77 -13.69
N TYR A 46 -6.14 -26.90 -13.87
CA TYR A 46 -7.60 -27.04 -13.73
C TYR A 46 -8.02 -28.16 -12.76
N THR A 47 -7.07 -28.71 -12.01
CA THR A 47 -7.26 -29.96 -11.30
C THR A 47 -6.53 -29.96 -9.97
N VAL A 48 -7.18 -30.39 -8.90
CA VAL A 48 -6.54 -30.66 -7.61
C VAL A 48 -6.47 -32.18 -7.40
N TYR A 49 -5.28 -32.66 -7.07
CA TYR A 49 -5.04 -33.99 -6.52
C TYR A 49 -5.13 -33.86 -5.02
N ALA A 50 -6.05 -34.58 -4.39
CA ALA A 50 -6.31 -34.44 -2.98
C ALA A 50 -6.57 -35.81 -2.35
N LYS A 51 -6.19 -35.95 -1.08
CA LYS A 51 -6.62 -37.08 -0.26
C LYS A 51 -8.09 -36.90 0.07
N CYS A 52 -8.95 -37.79 -0.41
CA CYS A 52 -10.38 -37.76 -0.15
C CYS A 52 -10.68 -38.57 1.10
N PHE A 53 -11.07 -37.92 2.20
CA PHE A 53 -11.26 -38.59 3.49
C PHE A 53 -12.42 -39.60 3.50
N ALA A 54 -13.45 -39.38 2.67
CA ALA A 54 -14.58 -40.32 2.56
C ALA A 54 -14.20 -41.69 1.97
N SER A 55 -13.10 -41.77 1.20
CA SER A 55 -12.64 -43.03 0.60
C SER A 55 -11.23 -43.43 1.01
N ASP A 56 -10.54 -42.59 1.78
CA ASP A 56 -9.13 -42.71 2.14
C ASP A 56 -8.20 -42.96 0.93
N GLU A 57 -8.55 -42.38 -0.22
CA GLU A 57 -7.84 -42.55 -1.50
C GLU A 57 -7.41 -41.18 -2.04
N GLU A 58 -6.29 -41.15 -2.76
CA GLU A 58 -5.93 -40.00 -3.59
C GLU A 58 -6.86 -39.90 -4.80
N LYS A 59 -7.55 -38.77 -4.92
CA LYS A 59 -8.51 -38.50 -5.99
C LYS A 59 -8.19 -37.20 -6.69
N THR A 60 -8.68 -37.11 -7.92
CA THR A 60 -8.44 -36.00 -8.81
C THR A 60 -9.76 -35.27 -9.05
N PHE A 61 -9.81 -33.98 -8.71
CA PHE A 61 -11.00 -33.15 -8.83
C PHE A 61 -10.73 -31.98 -9.77
N ARG A 62 -11.63 -31.72 -10.72
CA ARG A 62 -11.56 -30.54 -11.58
C ARG A 62 -12.21 -29.35 -10.90
N PHE A 63 -11.55 -28.19 -10.91
CA PHE A 63 -12.10 -26.96 -10.32
C PHE A 63 -13.44 -26.55 -10.96
N ASP A 64 -13.56 -26.70 -12.28
CA ASP A 64 -14.77 -26.38 -13.05
C ASP A 64 -15.99 -27.24 -12.65
N ASN A 65 -15.76 -28.36 -11.94
CA ASN A 65 -16.80 -29.29 -11.47
C ASN A 65 -16.94 -29.25 -9.94
N MET A 66 -16.45 -28.20 -9.29
CA MET A 66 -16.31 -28.13 -7.84
C MET A 66 -16.85 -26.81 -7.31
N GLU A 67 -17.61 -26.90 -6.22
CA GLU A 67 -18.10 -25.78 -5.44
C GLU A 67 -17.64 -25.95 -3.99
N LEU A 68 -17.34 -24.87 -3.27
CA LEU A 68 -17.10 -24.96 -1.82
C LEU A 68 -18.44 -25.14 -1.12
N ALA A 69 -18.50 -26.07 -0.17
CA ALA A 69 -19.70 -26.22 0.65
C ALA A 69 -19.79 -25.02 1.62
N GLU A 70 -20.41 -23.92 1.19
CA GLU A 70 -20.69 -22.79 2.07
C GLU A 70 -21.72 -23.27 3.11
N ASN A 71 -21.34 -23.21 4.41
CA ASN A 71 -22.02 -23.71 5.63
C ASN A 71 -21.59 -25.11 6.14
N SER A 72 -20.55 -25.17 6.97
CA SER A 72 -20.63 -25.59 8.40
C SER A 72 -19.24 -25.80 9.01
N ASP A 73 -19.07 -25.32 10.23
CA ASP A 73 -18.05 -25.69 11.24
C ASP A 73 -17.35 -27.05 11.01
N ALA A 74 -16.05 -27.04 10.73
CA ALA A 74 -15.26 -28.29 10.67
C ALA A 74 -14.22 -28.33 11.80
N PRO A 75 -14.45 -29.19 12.82
CA PRO A 75 -13.46 -30.24 13.14
C PRO A 75 -14.15 -31.57 13.54
N ALA A 76 -13.54 -32.75 13.66
CA ALA A 76 -12.14 -33.17 13.60
C ALA A 76 -12.05 -34.55 12.94
N TRP A 77 -11.01 -34.79 12.13
CA TRP A 77 -10.55 -36.14 11.81
C TRP A 77 -9.26 -36.45 12.57
N GLN A 78 -9.15 -37.68 13.09
CA GLN A 78 -8.11 -38.12 14.03
C GLN A 78 -6.93 -38.87 13.36
N PRO A 79 -5.75 -38.88 14.01
CA PRO A 79 -4.45 -38.98 13.36
C PRO A 79 -3.96 -40.38 12.93
N PHE A 80 -2.82 -40.28 12.25
CA PHE A 80 -2.01 -41.21 11.47
C PHE A 80 -1.46 -42.51 12.12
N ASP A 81 -1.93 -42.95 13.29
CA ASP A 81 -1.25 -44.02 14.07
C ASP A 81 -1.85 -45.44 13.95
N HIS A 82 -2.78 -45.69 13.01
CA HIS A 82 -3.39 -47.02 12.82
C HIS A 82 -2.83 -47.88 11.66
N GLN A 83 -1.69 -47.52 11.04
CA GLN A 83 -1.09 -48.34 9.97
C GLN A 83 0.41 -48.58 10.17
N LYS A 84 0.75 -49.43 11.14
CA LYS A 84 1.95 -50.27 11.06
C LYS A 84 1.52 -51.74 11.09
N ALA A 85 1.58 -52.40 9.94
CA ALA A 85 2.15 -53.75 9.77
C ALA A 85 1.68 -54.39 8.45
N ASP A 86 2.68 -54.90 7.72
CA ASP A 86 2.66 -56.09 6.86
C ASP A 86 2.64 -55.96 5.31
N THR A 87 3.76 -56.47 4.77
CA THR A 87 4.00 -57.16 3.48
C THR A 87 4.42 -56.39 2.21
N LEU A 88 5.74 -56.46 1.94
CA LEU A 88 6.44 -56.57 0.63
C LEU A 88 6.39 -58.04 0.11
N PRO A 89 6.92 -58.42 -1.07
CA PRO A 89 7.14 -57.74 -2.37
C PRO A 89 6.71 -58.60 -3.61
N ASN A 90 6.64 -58.05 -4.85
CA ASN A 90 7.51 -58.45 -5.98
C ASN A 90 7.21 -57.83 -7.39
N GLU A 91 8.33 -57.58 -8.08
CA GLU A 91 8.67 -57.60 -9.52
C GLU A 91 8.04 -56.71 -10.63
N LYS A 92 8.93 -55.81 -11.12
CA LYS A 92 9.38 -55.51 -12.50
C LYS A 92 8.34 -55.28 -13.61
N LYS A 93 8.42 -54.07 -14.21
CA LYS A 93 8.70 -53.88 -15.65
C LYS A 93 9.24 -52.48 -15.98
N THR A 94 10.27 -52.50 -16.80
CA THR A 94 11.00 -51.39 -17.43
C THR A 94 10.22 -50.72 -18.57
N GLY A 95 10.40 -49.41 -18.75
CA GLY A 95 10.01 -48.65 -19.95
C GLY A 95 10.19 -47.15 -19.68
N PHE A 96 11.37 -46.56 -19.88
CA PHE A 96 11.89 -46.04 -21.17
C PHE A 96 11.00 -44.94 -21.78
N LEU A 97 10.89 -43.78 -21.10
CA LEU A 97 11.09 -42.42 -21.66
C LEU A 97 10.63 -41.35 -20.65
N ALA A 98 11.61 -40.71 -20.03
CA ALA A 98 11.49 -39.33 -19.56
C ALA A 98 11.47 -38.39 -20.76
N SER A 99 10.70 -37.29 -20.71
CA SER A 99 11.15 -35.99 -21.22
C SER A 99 10.10 -34.88 -21.02
N ALA A 100 10.55 -33.79 -20.38
CA ALA A 100 10.05 -32.42 -20.47
C ALA A 100 8.79 -32.01 -19.67
N LYS A 101 9.00 -31.60 -18.41
CA LYS A 101 8.93 -30.17 -17.98
C LYS A 101 9.01 -30.02 -16.45
N GLU A 102 10.19 -30.26 -15.92
CA GLU A 102 10.69 -29.53 -14.74
C GLU A 102 11.66 -28.48 -15.26
N GLU A 103 11.28 -27.21 -15.32
CA GLU A 103 12.27 -26.15 -15.61
C GLU A 103 11.80 -24.77 -15.12
N TYR A 104 11.75 -24.56 -13.81
CA TYR A 104 11.86 -23.21 -13.21
C TYR A 104 12.61 -23.22 -11.86
N LYS A 105 13.54 -24.16 -11.68
CA LYS A 105 14.59 -24.08 -10.65
C LYS A 105 15.96 -24.37 -11.28
N LYS A 106 16.46 -23.43 -12.09
CA LYS A 106 17.88 -23.42 -12.52
C LYS A 106 18.31 -22.05 -13.05
N THR A 107 18.41 -21.03 -12.20
CA THR A 107 19.15 -19.80 -12.54
C THR A 107 20.66 -20.00 -12.31
N LYS A 108 21.27 -20.95 -13.03
CA LYS A 108 22.73 -20.99 -13.28
C LYS A 108 23.04 -21.49 -14.70
N GLU A 109 22.14 -21.23 -15.64
CA GLU A 109 22.44 -21.51 -17.04
C GLU A 109 23.10 -20.32 -17.72
N PRO A 110 24.15 -20.55 -18.54
CA PRO A 110 24.79 -19.49 -19.29
C PRO A 110 23.78 -18.83 -20.23
N MET A 111 23.55 -17.53 -20.04
CA MET A 111 22.66 -16.73 -20.89
C MET A 111 23.06 -16.87 -22.37
N SER A 112 22.08 -17.06 -23.25
CA SER A 112 22.37 -17.25 -24.69
C SER A 112 23.04 -16.00 -25.28
N LYS A 113 23.92 -16.18 -26.28
CA LYS A 113 24.60 -15.05 -26.97
C LYS A 113 23.60 -14.03 -27.53
N LYS A 114 22.43 -14.48 -27.97
CA LYS A 114 21.33 -13.61 -28.44
C LYS A 114 20.76 -12.76 -27.31
N SER A 115 20.50 -13.37 -26.15
CA SER A 115 19.98 -12.66 -24.97
C SER A 115 20.98 -11.63 -24.44
N ILE A 116 22.29 -11.95 -24.44
CA ILE A 116 23.35 -11.00 -24.07
C ILE A 116 23.35 -9.80 -25.03
N PHE A 117 23.22 -10.05 -26.33
CA PHE A 117 23.18 -9.00 -27.35
C PHE A 117 21.96 -8.07 -27.20
N PHE A 118 20.76 -8.64 -26.97
CA PHE A 118 19.55 -7.84 -26.78
C PHE A 118 19.59 -6.99 -25.51
N MET A 119 20.11 -7.52 -24.41
CA MET A 119 20.31 -6.74 -23.18
C MET A 119 21.33 -5.62 -23.39
N ALA A 120 22.44 -5.89 -24.07
CA ALA A 120 23.42 -4.85 -24.39
C ALA A 120 22.83 -3.76 -25.29
N LEU A 121 22.00 -4.11 -26.28
CA LEU A 121 21.31 -3.16 -27.16
C LEU A 121 20.37 -2.25 -26.36
N PHE A 122 19.60 -2.82 -25.43
CA PHE A 122 18.65 -2.08 -24.60
C PHE A 122 19.35 -1.02 -23.73
N PHE A 123 20.40 -1.41 -22.98
CA PHE A 123 21.18 -0.46 -22.17
C PHE A 123 21.99 0.53 -23.02
N GLY A 124 22.45 0.10 -24.20
CA GLY A 124 23.08 0.99 -25.17
C GLY A 124 22.14 2.11 -25.61
N LEU A 125 20.88 1.81 -25.94
CA LEU A 125 19.88 2.81 -26.36
C LEU A 125 19.60 3.83 -25.25
N ILE A 126 19.48 3.38 -24.00
CA ILE A 126 19.31 4.27 -22.84
C ILE A 126 20.52 5.20 -22.71
N ALA A 127 21.75 4.67 -22.76
CA ALA A 127 22.95 5.50 -22.70
C ALA A 127 23.08 6.45 -23.90
N GLY A 128 22.61 6.02 -25.08
CA GLY A 128 22.55 6.84 -26.29
C GLY A 128 21.63 8.05 -26.14
N TYR A 129 20.52 7.91 -25.40
CA TYR A 129 19.59 9.00 -25.11
C TYR A 129 20.25 10.08 -24.24
N PHE A 130 20.99 9.70 -23.21
CA PHE A 130 21.59 10.66 -22.26
C PHE A 130 22.96 11.21 -22.70
N PHE A 131 23.78 10.41 -23.38
CA PHE A 131 25.18 10.74 -23.67
C PHE A 131 25.51 10.74 -25.18
N GLY A 132 24.47 10.70 -26.02
CA GLY A 132 24.61 10.67 -27.47
C GLY A 132 25.25 9.39 -28.01
N TYR A 133 25.63 9.42 -29.28
CA TYR A 133 26.15 8.25 -30.01
C TYR A 133 27.42 7.64 -29.37
N ILE A 134 28.28 8.48 -28.77
CA ILE A 134 29.50 8.02 -28.09
C ILE A 134 29.12 7.19 -26.84
N GLY A 135 28.12 7.62 -26.08
CA GLY A 135 27.60 6.87 -24.93
C GLY A 135 27.01 5.51 -25.30
N PHE A 136 26.28 5.45 -26.41
CA PHE A 136 25.75 4.19 -26.96
C PHE A 136 26.89 3.18 -27.21
N ILE A 137 27.94 3.59 -27.94
CA ILE A 137 29.06 2.69 -28.30
C ILE A 137 29.77 2.17 -27.04
N ILE A 138 30.06 3.05 -26.09
CA ILE A 138 30.81 2.68 -24.87
C ILE A 138 30.03 1.66 -24.04
N VAL A 139 28.76 1.95 -23.76
CA VAL A 139 27.92 1.09 -22.90
C VAL A 139 27.59 -0.23 -23.59
N PHE A 140 27.29 -0.20 -24.89
CA PHE A 140 27.01 -1.40 -25.66
C PHE A 140 28.21 -2.36 -25.69
N CYS A 141 29.41 -1.86 -26.01
CA CYS A 141 30.63 -2.67 -26.03
C CYS A 141 30.96 -3.26 -24.66
N LEU A 142 30.77 -2.49 -23.59
CA LEU A 142 31.03 -2.92 -22.21
C LEU A 142 30.10 -4.06 -21.79
N PHE A 143 28.79 -3.96 -22.07
CA PHE A 143 27.82 -5.02 -21.75
C PHE A 143 28.04 -6.30 -22.55
N VAL A 144 28.39 -6.19 -23.84
CA VAL A 144 28.76 -7.36 -24.66
C VAL A 144 29.99 -8.06 -24.08
N TYR A 145 31.03 -7.29 -23.70
CA TYR A 145 32.24 -7.83 -23.10
C TYR A 145 31.96 -8.56 -21.78
N VAL A 146 31.26 -7.90 -20.84
CA VAL A 146 30.91 -8.47 -19.52
C VAL A 146 30.03 -9.72 -19.68
N GLY A 147 29.06 -9.69 -20.58
CA GLY A 147 28.18 -10.84 -20.85
C GLY A 147 28.93 -12.06 -21.39
N ILE A 148 29.91 -11.84 -22.29
CA ILE A 148 30.75 -12.93 -22.83
C ILE A 148 31.70 -13.47 -21.76
N ASP A 149 32.35 -12.61 -20.98
CA ASP A 149 33.28 -13.02 -19.91
C ASP A 149 32.58 -13.85 -18.84
N ASN A 150 31.42 -13.38 -18.34
CA ASN A 150 30.66 -14.09 -17.32
C ASN A 150 30.17 -15.46 -17.81
N ASN A 151 29.73 -15.54 -19.06
CA ASN A 151 29.34 -16.80 -19.69
C ASN A 151 30.53 -17.78 -19.82
N SER A 152 31.72 -17.28 -20.14
CA SER A 152 32.94 -18.09 -20.20
C SER A 152 33.33 -18.66 -18.83
N LYS A 153 33.14 -17.89 -17.74
CA LYS A 153 33.43 -18.29 -16.36
C LYS A 153 32.46 -19.35 -15.85
N LEU A 154 31.18 -19.24 -16.20
CA LEU A 154 30.17 -20.26 -15.87
C LEU A 154 30.47 -21.60 -16.56
N LYS A 155 30.94 -21.59 -17.81
CA LYS A 155 31.37 -22.80 -18.53
C LYS A 155 32.61 -23.47 -17.95
N LYS A 156 33.51 -22.71 -17.30
CA LYS A 156 34.69 -23.27 -16.62
C LYS A 156 34.34 -23.91 -15.27
N LYS A 157 33.34 -23.38 -14.55
CA LYS A 157 32.90 -23.93 -13.26
C LYS A 157 32.10 -25.25 -13.38
N SER A 158 31.50 -25.54 -14.53
CA SER A 158 30.73 -26.76 -14.75
C SER A 158 31.55 -28.02 -15.06
N VAL A 159 32.90 -27.95 -15.02
CA VAL A 159 33.81 -29.05 -15.42
C VAL A 159 34.63 -29.61 -14.24
N ALA A 160 34.39 -29.19 -13.00
CA ALA A 160 35.09 -29.75 -11.82
C ALA A 160 34.37 -31.01 -11.28
N PRO A 161 35.05 -32.16 -11.08
CA PRO A 161 34.42 -33.39 -10.60
C PRO A 161 34.14 -33.35 -9.08
N GLN A 162 32.91 -33.68 -8.69
CA GLN A 162 32.46 -33.76 -7.29
C GLN A 162 32.82 -35.11 -6.66
N THR A 163 33.59 -35.06 -5.57
CA THR A 163 33.91 -36.17 -4.67
C THR A 163 32.72 -36.46 -3.73
N GLN A 164 32.29 -37.72 -3.65
CA GLN A 164 31.20 -38.18 -2.77
C GLN A 164 31.64 -38.21 -1.29
N VAL A 165 30.81 -37.67 -0.40
CA VAL A 165 30.94 -37.79 1.06
C VAL A 165 29.84 -38.75 1.56
N GLN A 166 30.25 -39.79 2.28
CA GLN A 166 29.40 -40.76 2.98
C GLN A 166 28.81 -40.15 4.25
N THR A 167 27.52 -40.38 4.50
CA THR A 167 26.82 -40.03 5.75
C THR A 167 26.80 -41.25 6.67
N THR A 168 27.43 -41.14 7.84
CA THR A 168 27.37 -42.12 8.93
C THR A 168 26.14 -41.88 9.80
N VAL A 169 25.39 -42.94 10.08
CA VAL A 169 24.25 -42.98 11.01
C VAL A 169 24.76 -43.31 12.41
N PHE A 170 24.46 -42.48 13.40
CA PHE A 170 24.64 -42.81 14.82
C PHE A 170 23.27 -42.88 15.51
N ALA A 171 23.05 -43.98 16.23
CA ALA A 171 21.90 -44.21 17.10
C ALA A 171 22.15 -43.61 18.50
N PRO A 172 21.12 -43.13 19.22
CA PRO A 172 21.27 -42.73 20.61
C PRO A 172 21.11 -43.91 21.57
N THR A 173 22.10 -44.06 22.46
CA THR A 173 22.06 -44.93 23.64
C THR A 173 21.27 -44.23 24.76
N SER A 174 20.36 -44.96 25.40
CA SER A 174 19.71 -44.55 26.64
C SER A 174 20.70 -44.68 27.82
N THR A 175 20.80 -43.66 28.67
CA THR A 175 21.36 -43.83 30.01
C THR A 175 20.55 -43.03 31.03
N SER A 176 19.94 -43.76 31.96
CA SER A 176 19.36 -43.29 33.21
C SER A 176 20.39 -42.60 34.11
N GLY A 177 19.99 -41.55 34.83
CA GLY A 177 20.79 -40.97 35.91
C GLY A 177 19.99 -40.01 36.77
N ASN A 178 19.85 -40.36 38.05
CA ASN A 178 19.15 -39.63 39.10
C ASN A 178 20.03 -38.54 39.74
N THR A 179 19.35 -37.53 40.30
CA THR A 179 19.70 -36.64 41.44
C THR A 179 20.90 -35.69 41.35
N LEU A 180 20.66 -34.38 41.57
CA LEU A 180 20.96 -33.69 42.84
C LEU A 180 20.54 -32.20 42.82
N SER A 181 19.92 -31.78 43.92
CA SER A 181 19.55 -30.42 44.33
C SER A 181 20.76 -29.55 44.65
N ILE A 182 20.74 -28.28 44.24
CA ILE A 182 21.53 -27.21 44.87
C ILE A 182 20.65 -25.96 45.00
N ASP A 183 20.40 -25.56 46.25
CA ASP A 183 19.89 -24.26 46.66
C ASP A 183 20.87 -23.15 46.26
N SER A 184 20.34 -22.02 45.81
CA SER A 184 21.04 -20.74 45.87
C SER A 184 20.04 -19.62 46.14
N GLN A 185 19.95 -19.26 47.42
CA GLN A 185 19.46 -17.97 47.87
C GLN A 185 20.36 -16.86 47.29
N SER A 186 19.77 -15.87 46.64
CA SER A 186 20.35 -14.53 46.57
C SER A 186 19.27 -13.50 46.86
N THR A 187 19.52 -12.75 47.94
CA THR A 187 18.77 -11.61 48.42
C THR A 187 19.06 -10.39 47.54
N ARG A 188 18.07 -9.50 47.35
CA ARG A 188 18.14 -8.06 47.75
C ARG A 188 17.15 -7.14 46.98
N SER A 189 16.11 -6.75 47.73
CA SER A 189 15.40 -5.44 47.83
C SER A 189 14.72 -4.77 46.62
N THR A 190 13.38 -4.77 46.70
CA THR A 190 12.42 -3.62 46.74
C THR A 190 12.89 -2.23 46.31
N ASP A 191 12.18 -1.64 45.33
CA ASP A 191 11.23 -0.51 45.52
C ASP A 191 10.40 -0.32 44.22
N THR A 192 9.15 -0.80 44.19
CA THR A 192 7.89 -0.01 44.15
C THR A 192 7.82 1.13 43.11
N ASN A 193 7.09 0.88 42.01
CA ASN A 193 5.82 1.57 41.75
C ASN A 193 4.94 0.72 40.82
N ASN A 194 4.07 -0.05 41.46
CA ASN A 194 2.98 -0.79 40.85
C ASN A 194 1.85 0.19 40.51
N LEU A 195 1.70 0.50 39.23
CA LEU A 195 0.43 0.91 38.64
C LEU A 195 0.04 -0.10 37.56
N SER A 196 0.05 -1.38 37.92
CA SER A 196 -0.59 -2.43 37.12
C SER A 196 -2.06 -2.45 37.52
N SER A 197 -2.86 -1.59 36.89
CA SER A 197 -4.28 -1.85 36.76
C SER A 197 -4.42 -3.07 35.86
N LYS A 198 -4.48 -4.25 36.47
CA LYS A 198 -4.92 -5.50 35.83
C LYS A 198 -6.38 -5.31 35.41
N THR A 199 -6.58 -4.68 34.27
CA THR A 199 -7.77 -4.91 33.45
C THR A 199 -7.71 -6.38 33.06
N ASN A 200 -8.75 -7.13 33.41
CA ASN A 200 -8.90 -8.51 32.95
C ASN A 200 -9.15 -8.46 31.44
N PHE A 201 -8.08 -8.37 30.65
CA PHE A 201 -8.15 -8.61 29.23
C PHE A 201 -8.53 -10.08 29.06
N THR A 202 -9.73 -10.31 28.56
CA THR A 202 -10.12 -11.63 28.06
C THR A 202 -9.09 -11.98 27.00
N SER A 203 -8.21 -12.95 27.26
CA SER A 203 -7.10 -13.27 26.36
C SER A 203 -7.67 -13.59 24.98
N VAL A 204 -7.39 -12.75 24.00
CA VAL A 204 -7.86 -12.97 22.64
C VAL A 204 -7.10 -14.18 22.12
N PRO A 205 -7.79 -15.22 21.61
CA PRO A 205 -7.11 -16.40 21.08
C PRO A 205 -6.19 -16.00 19.93
N THR A 206 -4.94 -16.46 19.98
CA THR A 206 -3.93 -16.20 18.95
C THR A 206 -4.21 -17.04 17.71
N PRO A 207 -4.24 -16.46 16.50
CA PRO A 207 -4.50 -17.23 15.30
C PRO A 207 -3.35 -18.19 15.00
N THR A 208 -3.70 -19.41 14.56
CA THR A 208 -2.75 -20.46 14.15
C THR A 208 -2.72 -20.67 12.63
N THR A 209 -3.69 -20.09 11.92
CA THR A 209 -3.79 -20.12 10.46
C THR A 209 -4.22 -18.78 9.89
N LYS A 210 -3.92 -18.53 8.60
CA LYS A 210 -4.34 -17.30 7.89
C LYS A 210 -5.87 -17.16 7.81
N THR A 211 -6.57 -18.28 7.65
CA THR A 211 -8.04 -18.31 7.59
C THR A 211 -8.64 -17.90 8.94
N GLU A 212 -8.10 -18.44 10.04
CA GLU A 212 -8.49 -18.07 11.40
C GLU A 212 -8.20 -16.59 11.68
N ALA A 213 -7.00 -16.10 11.35
CA ALA A 213 -6.65 -14.68 11.48
C ALA A 213 -7.67 -13.77 10.77
N ARG A 214 -8.01 -14.07 9.51
CA ARG A 214 -9.01 -13.32 8.75
C ARG A 214 -10.40 -13.34 9.39
N GLN A 215 -10.80 -14.48 9.95
CA GLN A 215 -12.10 -14.62 10.62
C GLN A 215 -12.15 -13.81 11.92
N MET A 216 -11.10 -13.92 12.76
CA MET A 216 -10.97 -13.13 13.98
C MET A 216 -10.99 -11.63 13.66
N VAL A 217 -10.20 -11.19 12.70
CA VAL A 217 -10.18 -9.79 12.25
C VAL A 217 -11.56 -9.35 11.77
N LYS A 218 -12.30 -10.19 11.04
CA LYS A 218 -13.65 -9.88 10.55
C LYS A 218 -14.64 -9.61 11.69
N GLU A 219 -14.50 -10.29 12.82
CA GLU A 219 -15.36 -10.16 14.01
C GLU A 219 -15.08 -8.90 14.85
N LEU A 220 -13.96 -8.20 14.60
CA LEU A 220 -13.66 -6.93 15.28
C LEU A 220 -14.60 -5.83 14.79
N GLU A 221 -15.42 -5.25 15.68
CA GLU A 221 -16.42 -4.24 15.33
C GLU A 221 -16.01 -2.83 15.75
N THR A 222 -15.27 -2.70 16.86
CA THR A 222 -14.88 -1.40 17.42
C THR A 222 -13.37 -1.16 17.32
N GLU A 223 -12.96 0.12 17.38
CA GLU A 223 -11.54 0.49 17.43
C GLU A 223 -10.85 -0.14 18.65
N GLU A 224 -11.53 -0.20 19.79
CA GLU A 224 -11.02 -0.84 21.00
C GLU A 224 -10.81 -2.35 20.81
N ASP A 225 -11.69 -3.04 20.07
CA ASP A 225 -11.50 -4.45 19.73
C ASP A 225 -10.25 -4.65 18.88
N VAL A 226 -10.03 -3.78 17.89
CA VAL A 226 -8.84 -3.81 17.04
C VAL A 226 -7.58 -3.54 17.85
N ARG A 227 -7.60 -2.54 18.74
CA ARG A 227 -6.46 -2.23 19.61
C ARG A 227 -6.09 -3.41 20.49
N ASN A 228 -7.08 -4.02 21.13
CA ASN A 228 -6.87 -5.18 22.01
C ASN A 228 -6.41 -6.42 21.23
N PHE A 229 -6.89 -6.61 20.00
CA PHE A 229 -6.41 -7.66 19.12
C PHE A 229 -4.94 -7.47 18.72
N VAL A 230 -4.55 -6.25 18.31
CA VAL A 230 -3.17 -5.92 17.95
C VAL A 230 -2.23 -6.12 19.13
N LEU A 231 -2.56 -5.56 20.31
CA LEU A 231 -1.77 -5.75 21.54
C LEU A 231 -1.62 -7.23 21.90
N SER A 232 -2.68 -8.03 21.73
CA SER A 232 -2.61 -9.48 21.98
C SER A 232 -1.73 -10.21 20.97
N CYS A 233 -1.64 -9.74 19.72
CA CYS A 233 -0.75 -10.30 18.71
C CYS A 233 0.71 -9.93 18.98
N GLU A 234 0.98 -8.68 19.39
CA GLU A 234 2.31 -8.23 19.82
C GLU A 234 2.80 -9.05 21.04
N GLU A 235 1.97 -9.21 22.07
CA GLU A 235 2.31 -10.03 23.24
C GLU A 235 2.56 -11.49 22.85
N ALA A 236 1.76 -12.04 21.92
CA ALA A 236 1.97 -13.40 21.42
C ALA A 236 3.28 -13.52 20.61
N GLN A 237 3.65 -12.49 19.84
CA GLN A 237 4.88 -12.43 19.06
C GLN A 237 6.11 -12.36 19.98
N ASP A 238 6.07 -11.53 21.02
CA ASP A 238 7.12 -11.44 22.05
C ASP A 238 7.33 -12.78 22.75
N ASN A 239 6.25 -13.43 23.21
CA ASN A 239 6.31 -14.75 23.84
C ASN A 239 6.80 -15.85 22.89
N LEU A 240 6.65 -15.67 21.58
CA LEU A 240 7.08 -16.65 20.58
C LEU A 240 8.61 -16.81 20.59
N TYR A 241 9.34 -15.69 20.72
CA TYR A 241 10.80 -15.68 20.73
C TYR A 241 11.42 -16.36 21.96
N ASP A 242 10.67 -16.43 23.07
CA ASP A 242 11.08 -17.12 24.28
C ASP A 242 10.83 -18.64 24.23
N ASN A 243 10.15 -19.14 23.19
CA ASN A 243 9.82 -20.56 23.05
C ASN A 243 10.91 -21.35 22.32
N HIS A 244 11.79 -21.99 23.10
CA HIS A 244 12.91 -22.79 22.58
C HIS A 244 12.51 -24.14 21.94
N ASP A 245 11.24 -24.56 22.01
CA ASP A 245 10.79 -25.85 21.48
C ASP A 245 10.44 -25.81 19.99
N LEU A 246 10.34 -24.61 19.40
CA LEU A 246 10.00 -24.41 17.99
C LEU A 246 11.26 -24.40 17.11
N THR A 247 11.13 -24.96 15.90
CA THR A 247 12.15 -24.78 14.87
C THR A 247 12.11 -23.35 14.32
N GLU A 248 13.25 -22.81 13.89
CA GLU A 248 13.36 -21.47 13.27
C GLU A 248 12.30 -21.24 12.18
N LYS A 249 12.06 -22.24 11.32
CA LYS A 249 11.06 -22.15 10.27
C LYS A 249 9.61 -22.07 10.79
N GLN A 250 9.31 -22.69 11.92
CA GLN A 250 7.99 -22.59 12.55
C GLN A 250 7.82 -21.23 13.22
N LEU A 251 8.89 -20.72 13.84
CA LEU A 251 8.94 -19.39 14.44
C LEU A 251 8.66 -18.31 13.38
N ASP A 252 9.40 -18.34 12.27
CA ASP A 252 9.22 -17.41 11.15
C ASP A 252 7.77 -17.44 10.64
N LYS A 253 7.22 -18.64 10.43
CA LYS A 253 5.85 -18.81 9.92
C LYS A 253 4.79 -18.24 10.86
N LEU A 254 4.95 -18.43 12.17
CA LEU A 254 4.01 -17.90 13.17
C LEU A 254 4.16 -16.38 13.31
N SER A 255 5.39 -15.87 13.28
CA SER A 255 5.67 -14.42 13.27
C SER A 255 5.04 -13.74 12.05
N ASP A 256 5.23 -14.30 10.85
CA ASP A 256 4.61 -13.82 9.62
C ASP A 256 3.07 -13.83 9.71
N LEU A 257 2.50 -14.87 10.33
CA LEU A 257 1.05 -14.98 10.50
C LEU A 257 0.50 -13.89 11.44
N LEU A 258 1.19 -13.62 12.55
CA LEU A 258 0.78 -12.57 13.50
C LEU A 258 0.91 -11.19 12.86
N SER A 259 2.00 -10.94 12.13
CA SER A 259 2.17 -9.70 11.37
C SER A 259 1.05 -9.52 10.35
N ASP A 260 0.74 -10.54 9.53
CA ASP A 260 -0.36 -10.50 8.57
C ASP A 260 -1.71 -10.20 9.27
N ALA A 261 -1.93 -10.75 10.47
CA ALA A 261 -3.15 -10.55 11.23
C ALA A 261 -3.28 -9.12 11.77
N MET A 262 -2.18 -8.55 12.29
CA MET A 262 -2.11 -7.16 12.74
C MET A 262 -2.36 -6.21 11.58
N ASP A 263 -1.67 -6.39 10.45
CA ASP A 263 -1.86 -5.56 9.24
C ASP A 263 -3.33 -5.54 8.79
N LEU A 264 -3.99 -6.72 8.79
CA LEU A 264 -5.41 -6.83 8.43
C LEU A 264 -6.32 -6.14 9.44
N ALA A 265 -6.00 -6.19 10.73
CA ALA A 265 -6.75 -5.56 11.79
C ALA A 265 -6.62 -4.03 11.72
N GLU A 266 -5.39 -3.53 11.60
CA GLU A 266 -5.09 -2.10 11.46
C GLU A 266 -5.75 -1.50 10.21
N PHE A 267 -5.80 -2.27 9.11
CA PHE A 267 -6.47 -1.83 7.88
C PHE A 267 -7.98 -1.59 8.06
N LYS A 268 -8.63 -2.21 9.06
CA LYS A 268 -10.04 -1.93 9.38
C LYS A 268 -10.22 -0.56 10.04
N THR A 269 -9.23 -0.12 10.81
CA THR A 269 -9.23 1.19 11.47
C THR A 269 -8.57 2.28 10.62
N LEU A 270 -8.02 1.91 9.47
CA LEU A 270 -7.37 2.84 8.55
C LEU A 270 -8.30 4.02 8.22
N ALA A 271 -7.82 5.20 8.54
CA ALA A 271 -8.46 6.45 8.20
C ALA A 271 -7.50 7.34 7.41
N TRP A 272 -8.07 8.36 6.78
CA TRP A 272 -7.36 9.30 5.94
C TRP A 272 -7.77 10.71 6.34
N GLN A 273 -6.80 11.58 6.57
CA GLN A 273 -7.05 12.99 6.81
C GLN A 273 -6.50 13.83 5.65
N PHE A 274 -7.30 14.79 5.19
CA PHE A 274 -6.87 15.71 4.14
C PHE A 274 -6.18 16.93 4.76
N VAL A 275 -4.88 17.11 4.55
CA VAL A 275 -4.07 18.21 5.09
C VAL A 275 -3.49 19.03 3.94
N PRO A 276 -4.29 19.91 3.30
CA PRO A 276 -3.83 20.74 2.21
C PRO A 276 -2.91 21.87 2.69
N ASP A 277 -2.11 22.41 1.78
CA ASP A 277 -1.43 23.69 1.98
C ASP A 277 -2.47 24.83 1.89
N ALA A 278 -3.03 25.20 3.03
CA ALA A 278 -4.18 26.10 3.11
C ALA A 278 -3.76 27.57 2.93
N SER A 279 -4.31 28.21 1.89
CA SER A 279 -4.02 29.60 1.53
C SER A 279 -5.27 30.34 1.07
N PRO A 280 -5.25 31.68 0.95
CA PRO A 280 -6.37 32.45 0.39
C PRO A 280 -6.70 32.09 -1.07
N GLN A 281 -5.78 31.41 -1.77
CA GLN A 281 -5.99 30.93 -3.13
C GLN A 281 -6.57 29.51 -3.20
N THR A 282 -6.51 28.74 -2.11
CA THR A 282 -7.04 27.38 -2.02
C THR A 282 -8.57 27.38 -2.27
N PRO A 283 -9.11 26.51 -3.14
CA PRO A 283 -10.54 26.45 -3.43
C PRO A 283 -11.40 26.17 -2.19
N LEU A 284 -12.60 26.76 -2.13
CA LEU A 284 -13.53 26.60 -1.01
C LEU A 284 -13.88 25.12 -0.75
N GLU A 285 -14.04 24.33 -1.81
CA GLU A 285 -14.35 22.91 -1.70
C GLU A 285 -13.22 22.09 -1.05
N GLU A 286 -11.96 22.48 -1.27
CA GLU A 286 -10.80 21.85 -0.64
C GLU A 286 -10.69 22.26 0.82
N LEU A 287 -10.84 23.56 1.13
CA LEU A 287 -10.84 24.05 2.51
C LEU A 287 -11.96 23.43 3.35
N LYS A 288 -13.13 23.15 2.75
CA LYS A 288 -14.23 22.46 3.43
C LYS A 288 -13.94 20.98 3.72
N LEU A 289 -12.95 20.39 3.08
CA LEU A 289 -12.48 19.03 3.34
C LEU A 289 -11.24 19.00 4.25
N ALA A 290 -10.51 20.12 4.34
CA ALA A 290 -9.29 20.23 5.13
C ALA A 290 -9.51 19.77 6.58
N TYR A 291 -8.56 18.99 7.07
CA TYR A 291 -8.47 18.37 8.39
C TYR A 291 -9.62 17.43 8.77
N LYS A 292 -10.55 17.14 7.86
CA LYS A 292 -11.56 16.10 8.08
C LYS A 292 -10.92 14.73 7.97
N VAL A 293 -11.30 13.86 8.90
CA VAL A 293 -10.94 12.46 8.90
C VAL A 293 -12.03 11.68 8.16
N PHE A 294 -11.60 10.81 7.25
CA PHE A 294 -12.43 9.93 6.45
C PHE A 294 -12.05 8.49 6.75
N SER A 295 -13.03 7.61 6.92
CA SER A 295 -12.77 6.17 6.87
C SER A 295 -12.17 5.78 5.51
N ASN A 296 -11.45 4.66 5.46
CA ASN A 296 -10.89 4.14 4.20
C ASN A 296 -11.92 4.00 3.07
N ASP A 297 -13.16 3.62 3.39
CA ASP A 297 -14.24 3.49 2.40
C ASP A 297 -14.79 4.85 1.94
N GLU A 298 -14.94 5.81 2.86
CA GLU A 298 -15.29 7.19 2.51
C GLU A 298 -14.21 7.80 1.61
N TYR A 299 -12.93 7.66 1.95
CA TYR A 299 -11.80 8.10 1.14
C TYR A 299 -11.85 7.51 -0.27
N LYS A 300 -12.06 6.20 -0.41
CA LYS A 300 -12.20 5.54 -1.73
C LYS A 300 -13.38 6.11 -2.53
N SER A 301 -14.45 6.51 -1.87
CA SER A 301 -15.64 7.10 -2.50
C SER A 301 -15.45 8.55 -2.97
N LEU A 302 -14.43 9.26 -2.48
CA LEU A 302 -14.18 10.65 -2.85
C LEU A 302 -13.92 10.82 -4.35
N PRO A 303 -14.28 11.99 -4.92
CA PRO A 303 -13.95 12.34 -6.30
C PRO A 303 -12.45 12.17 -6.60
N LYS A 304 -12.12 11.69 -7.80
CA LYS A 304 -10.74 11.41 -8.21
C LYS A 304 -9.78 12.60 -8.07
N LYS A 305 -10.28 13.83 -8.22
CA LYS A 305 -9.46 15.06 -8.11
C LYS A 305 -8.80 15.18 -6.73
N PHE A 306 -9.46 14.75 -5.66
CA PHE A 306 -8.91 14.82 -4.32
C PHE A 306 -7.89 13.68 -4.07
N LYS A 307 -8.08 12.50 -4.67
CA LYS A 307 -7.21 11.34 -4.46
C LYS A 307 -5.86 11.37 -5.19
N GLN A 308 -5.66 12.34 -6.08
CA GLN A 308 -4.39 12.50 -6.80
C GLN A 308 -3.42 13.44 -6.08
N ASP A 309 -3.89 14.05 -4.99
CA ASP A 309 -3.11 14.98 -4.19
C ASP A 309 -2.20 14.25 -3.21
N ASN A 310 -1.04 14.84 -2.92
CA ASN A 310 -0.10 14.35 -1.91
C ASN A 310 -0.44 14.85 -0.49
N SER A 311 -1.51 15.63 -0.36
CA SER A 311 -2.01 16.19 0.91
C SER A 311 -2.86 15.22 1.74
N TRP A 312 -2.68 13.90 1.61
CA TRP A 312 -3.39 12.92 2.41
C TRP A 312 -2.48 12.28 3.43
N LEU A 313 -2.88 12.38 4.70
CA LEU A 313 -2.25 11.72 5.82
C LEU A 313 -2.99 10.40 6.09
N GLU A 314 -2.25 9.30 6.05
CA GLU A 314 -2.72 7.99 6.48
C GLU A 314 -2.71 7.93 8.01
N LEU A 315 -3.82 7.54 8.62
CA LEU A 315 -3.98 7.43 10.07
C LEU A 315 -4.28 5.97 10.43
N THR A 316 -3.39 5.39 11.22
CA THR A 316 -3.52 4.06 11.81
C THR A 316 -4.05 4.13 13.23
N ILE A 317 -4.16 2.98 13.90
CA ILE A 317 -4.70 2.92 15.25
C ILE A 317 -3.76 3.59 16.26
N GLY A 318 -4.24 4.65 16.90
CA GLY A 318 -3.47 5.44 17.85
C GLY A 318 -2.75 6.65 17.25
N ASP A 319 -2.80 6.85 15.92
CA ASP A 319 -2.38 8.12 15.33
C ASP A 319 -3.37 9.21 15.72
N GLU A 320 -2.84 10.34 16.21
CA GLU A 320 -3.64 11.54 16.46
C GLU A 320 -3.79 12.32 15.15
N PRO A 321 -5.01 12.69 14.73
CA PRO A 321 -5.20 13.51 13.54
C PRO A 321 -4.57 14.89 13.74
N ASP A 322 -4.03 15.46 12.67
CA ASP A 322 -3.51 16.81 12.68
C ASP A 322 -4.61 17.80 13.07
N LEU A 323 -4.22 18.79 13.87
CA LEU A 323 -5.13 19.85 14.27
C LEU A 323 -5.35 20.82 13.12
N PRO A 324 -6.59 21.31 12.93
CA PRO A 324 -6.86 22.35 11.94
C PRO A 324 -5.96 23.56 12.11
N ASP A 325 -5.51 24.12 10.98
CA ASP A 325 -4.84 25.42 10.96
C ASP A 325 -5.67 26.47 11.70
N GLU A 326 -4.99 27.32 12.47
CA GLU A 326 -5.61 28.36 13.30
C GLU A 326 -6.57 29.25 12.50
N PHE A 327 -6.23 29.52 11.24
CA PHE A 327 -7.00 30.39 10.35
C PHE A 327 -7.90 29.65 9.36
N LEU A 328 -8.06 28.32 9.47
CA LEU A 328 -8.87 27.56 8.52
C LEU A 328 -10.31 28.09 8.41
N ALA A 329 -10.93 28.40 9.54
CA ALA A 329 -12.27 28.98 9.56
C ALA A 329 -12.32 30.34 8.84
N ASN A 330 -11.29 31.16 9.01
CA ASN A 330 -11.19 32.46 8.36
C ASN A 330 -10.96 32.34 6.84
N LEU A 331 -10.12 31.39 6.42
CA LEU A 331 -9.91 31.05 5.02
C LEU A 331 -11.22 30.59 4.36
N ILE A 332 -11.99 29.72 5.02
CA ILE A 332 -13.30 29.28 4.53
C ILE A 332 -14.23 30.50 4.36
N GLY A 333 -14.38 31.34 5.38
CA GLY A 333 -15.25 32.53 5.30
C GLY A 333 -14.84 33.51 4.20
N PHE A 334 -13.53 33.75 4.05
CA PHE A 334 -12.99 34.56 2.95
C PHE A 334 -13.33 33.96 1.58
N ARG A 335 -13.10 32.65 1.39
CA ARG A 335 -13.41 31.95 0.14
C ARG A 335 -14.91 31.92 -0.17
N GLU A 336 -15.77 31.87 0.84
CA GLU A 336 -17.22 31.99 0.64
C GLU A 336 -17.61 33.34 0.05
N ILE A 337 -16.92 34.43 0.43
CA ILE A 337 -17.11 35.75 -0.18
C ILE A 337 -16.57 35.75 -1.62
N VAL A 338 -15.35 35.28 -1.84
CA VAL A 338 -14.68 35.29 -3.15
C VAL A 338 -15.40 34.44 -4.20
N GLU A 339 -15.94 33.29 -3.80
CA GLU A 339 -16.66 32.36 -4.69
C GLU A 339 -18.17 32.61 -4.71
N SER A 340 -18.63 33.69 -4.08
CA SER A 340 -20.03 34.12 -4.13
C SER A 340 -20.41 34.71 -5.51
N LYS A 341 -21.71 34.96 -5.70
CA LYS A 341 -22.26 35.59 -6.91
C LYS A 341 -22.41 37.11 -6.78
N LEU A 342 -21.61 37.75 -5.93
CA LEU A 342 -21.62 39.21 -5.76
C LEU A 342 -21.05 39.92 -7.00
N SER A 343 -21.48 41.17 -7.24
CA SER A 343 -20.79 42.02 -8.21
C SER A 343 -19.40 42.40 -7.69
N ASP A 344 -18.51 42.84 -8.59
CA ASP A 344 -17.13 43.19 -8.20
C ASP A 344 -17.08 44.26 -7.10
N ASP A 345 -17.87 45.34 -7.21
CA ASP A 345 -17.94 46.40 -6.18
C ASP A 345 -18.47 45.87 -4.82
N GLN A 346 -19.46 44.97 -4.86
CA GLN A 346 -20.00 44.35 -3.64
C GLN A 346 -18.99 43.40 -3.01
N MET A 347 -18.21 42.69 -3.83
CA MET A 347 -17.19 41.75 -3.39
C MET A 347 -16.01 42.48 -2.74
N ILE A 348 -15.53 43.58 -3.34
CA ILE A 348 -14.51 44.46 -2.76
C ILE A 348 -14.95 44.89 -1.35
N THR A 349 -16.17 45.43 -1.24
CA THR A 349 -16.72 45.89 0.04
C THR A 349 -16.85 44.76 1.05
N ALA A 350 -17.29 43.57 0.62
CA ALA A 350 -17.43 42.41 1.50
C ALA A 350 -16.09 41.90 2.02
N ILE A 351 -15.05 41.89 1.17
CA ILE A 351 -13.69 41.51 1.57
C ILE A 351 -13.14 42.51 2.58
N ASP A 352 -13.25 43.82 2.32
CA ASP A 352 -12.77 44.86 3.23
C ASP A 352 -13.45 44.77 4.60
N ASN A 353 -14.78 44.62 4.62
CA ASN A 353 -15.53 44.45 5.87
C ASN A 353 -15.06 43.19 6.62
N TYR A 354 -14.93 42.06 5.92
CA TYR A 354 -14.50 40.80 6.54
C TYR A 354 -13.11 40.89 7.14
N LEU A 355 -12.13 41.44 6.41
CA LEU A 355 -10.76 41.59 6.91
C LEU A 355 -10.69 42.58 8.08
N SER A 356 -11.53 43.62 8.09
CA SER A 356 -11.61 44.56 9.22
C SER A 356 -12.16 43.93 10.51
N GLU A 357 -13.04 42.93 10.38
CA GLU A 357 -13.59 42.15 11.51
C GLU A 357 -12.60 41.08 12.00
N HIS A 358 -11.58 40.75 11.20
CA HIS A 358 -10.60 39.69 11.45
C HIS A 358 -9.14 40.19 11.31
N PRO A 359 -8.68 41.11 12.17
CA PRO A 359 -7.40 41.80 11.99
C PRO A 359 -6.18 40.88 12.04
N ILE A 360 -6.18 39.84 12.87
CA ILE A 360 -5.05 38.89 12.97
C ILE A 360 -4.92 38.07 11.67
N PHE A 361 -6.05 37.59 11.13
CA PHE A 361 -6.08 36.88 9.85
C PHE A 361 -5.65 37.78 8.68
N MET A 362 -6.09 39.04 8.71
CA MET A 362 -5.68 40.05 7.73
C MET A 362 -4.16 40.26 7.76
N GLU A 363 -3.57 40.49 8.94
CA GLU A 363 -2.13 40.71 9.09
C GLU A 363 -1.31 39.51 8.57
N GLU A 364 -1.70 38.29 8.94
CA GLU A 364 -0.97 37.07 8.57
C GLU A 364 -0.95 36.82 7.05
N TYR A 365 -2.10 36.94 6.37
CA TYR A 365 -2.22 36.52 4.96
C TYR A 365 -2.18 37.66 3.94
N PHE A 366 -2.46 38.89 4.37
CA PHE A 366 -2.56 40.04 3.50
C PHE A 366 -1.58 41.16 3.88
N GLY A 367 -1.02 41.11 5.09
CA GLY A 367 -0.13 42.14 5.62
C GLY A 367 -0.88 43.41 6.01
N GLU A 368 -0.25 44.22 6.86
CA GLU A 368 -0.73 45.57 7.14
C GLU A 368 -0.58 46.44 5.88
N LEU A 369 -1.61 47.24 5.59
CA LEU A 369 -1.49 48.28 4.58
C LEU A 369 -0.61 49.40 5.14
N ASP A 370 0.38 49.83 4.36
CA ASP A 370 1.16 51.02 4.69
C ASP A 370 0.22 52.23 4.88
N GLU A 371 0.60 53.20 5.73
CA GLU A 371 -0.19 54.44 5.94
C GLU A 371 -0.42 55.21 4.62
N ASP A 372 0.46 55.01 3.63
CA ASP A 372 0.41 55.61 2.30
C ASP A 372 -0.24 54.69 1.24
N ALA A 373 -0.83 53.55 1.65
CA ALA A 373 -1.46 52.61 0.73
C ALA A 373 -2.62 53.27 -0.03
N SER A 374 -2.51 53.28 -1.35
CA SER A 374 -3.52 53.89 -2.22
C SER A 374 -4.77 53.04 -2.41
N LEU A 375 -4.75 51.77 -1.97
CA LEU A 375 -5.79 50.78 -2.18
C LEU A 375 -6.13 50.07 -0.86
N THR A 376 -7.40 49.69 -0.69
CA THR A 376 -7.81 48.74 0.36
C THR A 376 -7.50 47.30 -0.04
N HIS A 377 -7.50 46.35 0.90
CA HIS A 377 -7.22 44.94 0.61
C HIS A 377 -8.19 44.34 -0.43
N GLY A 378 -9.47 44.68 -0.36
CA GLY A 378 -10.47 44.27 -1.35
C GLY A 378 -10.16 44.83 -2.74
N GLN A 379 -9.66 46.05 -2.81
CA GLN A 379 -9.23 46.67 -4.07
C GLN A 379 -7.94 46.03 -4.62
N GLU A 380 -6.97 45.71 -3.76
CA GLU A 380 -5.76 44.96 -4.15
C GLU A 380 -6.10 43.56 -4.66
N TRP A 381 -7.02 42.87 -3.99
CA TRP A 381 -7.54 41.59 -4.44
C TRP A 381 -8.15 41.69 -5.84
N PHE A 382 -8.96 42.71 -6.09
CA PHE A 382 -9.58 42.90 -7.40
C PHE A 382 -8.56 43.30 -8.48
N ALA A 383 -7.59 44.15 -8.16
CA ALA A 383 -6.49 44.47 -9.06
C ALA A 383 -5.67 43.21 -9.42
N SER A 384 -5.44 42.32 -8.45
CA SER A 384 -4.81 41.02 -8.67
C SER A 384 -5.66 40.13 -9.59
N LYS A 385 -6.98 40.07 -9.39
CA LYS A 385 -7.93 39.36 -10.29
C LYS A 385 -7.81 39.89 -11.73
N LEU A 386 -7.81 41.20 -11.95
CA LEU A 386 -7.65 41.79 -13.28
C LEU A 386 -6.28 41.43 -13.91
N SER A 387 -5.21 41.47 -13.12
CA SER A 387 -3.87 41.06 -13.55
C SER A 387 -3.84 39.59 -14.02
N GLN A 388 -4.46 38.68 -13.25
CA GLN A 388 -4.57 37.26 -13.60
C GLN A 388 -5.39 37.03 -14.87
N LEU A 389 -6.39 37.88 -15.15
CA LEU A 389 -7.13 37.86 -16.40
C LEU A 389 -6.33 38.35 -17.61
N GLY A 390 -5.17 38.98 -17.36
CA GLY A 390 -4.22 39.45 -18.38
C GLY A 390 -4.13 40.96 -18.51
N LEU A 391 -4.79 41.74 -17.65
CA LEU A 391 -4.75 43.20 -17.72
C LEU A 391 -3.35 43.72 -17.31
N PRO A 392 -2.62 44.41 -18.20
CA PRO A 392 -1.34 45.00 -17.85
C PRO A 392 -1.54 46.23 -16.95
N ALA A 393 -0.65 46.42 -15.97
CA ALA A 393 -0.70 47.56 -15.04
C ALA A 393 -2.05 47.67 -14.28
N ALA A 394 -2.57 46.52 -13.84
CA ALA A 394 -3.89 46.43 -13.22
C ALA A 394 -4.05 47.30 -11.97
N TRP A 395 -3.03 47.37 -11.11
CA TRP A 395 -3.05 48.19 -9.90
C TRP A 395 -3.09 49.69 -10.22
N GLU A 396 -2.26 50.16 -11.15
CA GLU A 396 -2.25 51.57 -11.55
C GLU A 396 -3.56 51.97 -12.24
N LEU A 397 -4.10 51.09 -13.09
CA LEU A 397 -5.40 51.32 -13.72
C LEU A 397 -6.54 51.34 -12.69
N PHE A 398 -6.53 50.44 -11.72
CA PHE A 398 -7.54 50.45 -10.67
C PHE A 398 -7.51 51.78 -9.89
N ALA A 399 -6.32 52.24 -9.47
CA ALA A 399 -6.14 53.51 -8.77
C ALA A 399 -6.61 54.74 -9.60
N GLU A 400 -6.59 54.64 -10.92
CA GLU A 400 -7.12 55.68 -11.83
C GLU A 400 -8.65 55.60 -12.05
N GLY A 401 -9.34 54.65 -11.41
CA GLY A 401 -10.80 54.52 -11.47
C GLY A 401 -11.32 53.48 -12.45
N TYR A 402 -10.44 52.68 -13.08
CA TYR A 402 -10.82 51.53 -13.89
C TYR A 402 -11.19 50.32 -13.00
N THR A 403 -12.26 50.48 -12.22
CA THR A 403 -12.67 49.57 -11.14
C THR A 403 -13.52 48.38 -11.60
N THR A 404 -13.79 48.24 -12.90
CA THR A 404 -14.65 47.17 -13.46
C THR A 404 -14.08 46.73 -14.79
N ILE A 405 -14.40 45.50 -15.22
CA ILE A 405 -13.96 44.98 -16.52
C ILE A 405 -14.47 45.89 -17.64
N GLU A 406 -15.72 46.35 -17.57
CA GLU A 406 -16.34 47.23 -18.57
C GLU A 406 -15.54 48.52 -18.74
N LYS A 407 -15.15 49.17 -17.63
CA LYS A 407 -14.29 50.35 -17.69
C LYS A 407 -12.92 50.03 -18.29
N CYS A 408 -12.33 48.87 -17.97
CA CYS A 408 -11.05 48.45 -18.58
C CYS A 408 -11.16 48.23 -20.10
N LEU A 409 -12.32 47.80 -20.61
CA LEU A 409 -12.57 47.62 -22.04
C LEU A 409 -12.67 48.95 -22.82
N GLU A 410 -12.87 50.07 -22.13
CA GLU A 410 -12.94 51.42 -22.70
C GLU A 410 -11.55 52.08 -22.87
N ILE A 411 -10.49 51.48 -22.31
CA ILE A 411 -9.13 52.03 -22.41
C ILE A 411 -8.66 52.03 -23.88
N ASP A 412 -8.33 53.19 -24.44
CA ASP A 412 -7.73 53.27 -25.78
C ASP A 412 -6.27 52.75 -25.75
N PRO A 413 -5.93 51.66 -26.46
CA PRO A 413 -4.56 51.14 -26.50
C PRO A 413 -3.52 52.13 -27.04
N ASN A 414 -3.93 53.10 -27.86
CA ASN A 414 -3.05 54.14 -28.41
C ASN A 414 -2.77 55.27 -27.41
N GLU A 415 -3.68 55.55 -26.48
CA GLU A 415 -3.43 56.45 -25.36
C GLU A 415 -2.69 55.72 -24.23
N PHE A 416 -3.02 54.45 -23.98
CA PHE A 416 -2.38 53.63 -22.95
C PHE A 416 -0.86 53.52 -23.12
N ILE A 417 -0.36 53.33 -24.35
CA ILE A 417 1.09 53.24 -24.63
C ILE A 417 1.85 54.55 -24.37
N LYS A 418 1.17 55.70 -24.29
CA LYS A 418 1.83 56.98 -24.00
C LYS A 418 2.21 57.13 -22.53
N ARG A 419 1.70 56.27 -21.66
CA ARG A 419 1.97 56.28 -20.22
C ARG A 419 3.41 55.88 -19.92
N ARG A 420 3.97 56.44 -18.85
CA ARG A 420 5.33 56.12 -18.40
C ARG A 420 5.42 54.64 -18.04
N GLY A 421 6.42 53.94 -18.58
CA GLY A 421 6.64 52.51 -18.29
C GLY A 421 5.74 51.54 -19.06
N ILE A 422 4.91 52.03 -20.00
CA ILE A 422 4.10 51.20 -20.89
C ILE A 422 4.77 51.11 -22.26
N GLY A 423 5.27 49.92 -22.60
CA GLY A 423 5.86 49.64 -23.91
C GLY A 423 4.90 48.92 -24.87
N PRO A 424 5.34 48.64 -26.12
CA PRO A 424 4.53 47.93 -27.13
C PRO A 424 3.99 46.59 -26.64
N LYS A 425 4.74 45.86 -25.80
CA LYS A 425 4.29 44.59 -25.22
C LYS A 425 3.06 44.75 -24.33
N LYS A 426 3.08 45.72 -23.40
CA LYS A 426 1.94 46.00 -22.52
C LYS A 426 0.73 46.52 -23.30
N LYS A 427 0.95 47.32 -24.36
CA LYS A 427 -0.13 47.69 -25.29
C LYS A 427 -0.77 46.45 -25.93
N GLN A 428 0.04 45.50 -26.41
CA GLN A 428 -0.47 44.27 -27.01
C GLN A 428 -1.25 43.42 -26.01
N GLN A 429 -0.77 43.30 -24.77
CA GLN A 429 -1.49 42.60 -23.69
C GLN A 429 -2.86 43.22 -23.39
N LEU A 430 -2.96 44.56 -23.41
CA LEU A 430 -4.26 45.23 -23.24
C LEU A 430 -5.22 44.89 -24.39
N ILE A 431 -4.74 44.87 -25.63
CA ILE A 431 -5.56 44.49 -26.80
C ILE A 431 -6.06 43.05 -26.64
N GLU A 432 -5.17 42.11 -26.30
CA GLU A 432 -5.52 40.70 -26.07
C GLU A 432 -6.54 40.53 -24.93
N PHE A 433 -6.37 41.27 -23.84
CA PHE A 433 -7.35 41.31 -22.76
C PHE A 433 -8.71 41.82 -23.26
N GLN A 434 -8.74 42.91 -24.02
CA GLN A 434 -9.98 43.47 -24.56
C GLN A 434 -10.67 42.54 -25.56
N GLU A 435 -9.93 41.84 -26.41
CA GLU A 435 -10.46 40.86 -27.35
C GLU A 435 -11.05 39.63 -26.64
N LYS A 436 -10.44 39.20 -25.53
CA LYS A 436 -10.90 38.05 -24.75
C LYS A 436 -12.17 38.32 -23.95
N HIS A 437 -12.37 39.56 -23.52
CA HIS A 437 -13.43 39.95 -22.57
C HIS A 437 -14.56 40.80 -23.18
N ARG A 438 -14.49 41.11 -24.48
CA ARG A 438 -15.62 41.59 -25.29
C ARG A 438 -16.45 40.42 -25.82
#